data_AF-A0A0N1JST5-F1
#
_entry.id   AF-A0A0N1JST5-F1
#
_cell.length_a   1.000
_cell.length_b   1.000
_cell.length_c   1.000
_cell.angle_alpha   90.00
_cell.angle_beta   90.00
_cell.angle_gamma   90.00
#
_symmetry.space_group_name_H-M   'P 1'
#
loop_
_entity.id
_entity.type
_entity.pdbx_description
1 polymer ?
#
loop_
_entity_poly.entity_id
_entity_poly.type
_entity_poly.pdbx_seq_one_letter_code
_entity_poly.pdbx_strand_id
1 'polypeptide(L)'
;MHSGALWSYIVPTVWPFEKRIAAFLYTLEYLLKNNKVKIGRNHVLLSMDQQQIVKEYRDQWPAESEFDDDLFFYIEDENTGGYKYWTPGDLVWIDDEGAEVWSTDAEH
;
A
#
# COMPACT_ATOMS: atom_id res chain seq x y z
N MET A 1 8.48 7.82 0.88
CA MET A 1 8.48 6.37 1.19
C MET A 1 7.20 5.79 0.60
N HIS A 2 7.25 4.71 -0.16
CA HIS A 2 6.04 4.11 -0.75
C HIS A 2 5.51 2.94 0.12
N SER A 3 4.32 2.42 -0.16
CA SER A 3 3.70 1.30 0.56
C SER A 3 4.60 0.06 0.59
N GLY A 4 5.28 -0.26 -0.52
CA GLY A 4 6.26 -1.37 -0.54
C GLY A 4 7.45 -1.19 0.41
N ALA A 5 7.91 0.04 0.61
CA ALA A 5 8.92 0.34 1.61
C ALA A 5 8.33 0.19 3.03
N LEU A 6 7.10 0.64 3.27
CA LEU A 6 6.41 0.43 4.55
C LEU A 6 6.33 -1.06 4.90
N TRP A 7 5.95 -1.90 3.93
CA TRP A 7 5.95 -3.35 4.05
C TRP A 7 7.33 -3.89 4.44
N SER A 8 8.36 -3.53 3.69
CA SER A 8 9.72 -4.03 3.90
C SER A 8 10.33 -3.61 5.25
N TYR A 9 10.03 -2.40 5.73
CA TYR A 9 10.65 -1.85 6.95
C TYR A 9 9.95 -2.27 8.24
N ILE A 10 8.64 -2.45 8.22
CA ILE A 10 7.86 -2.66 9.45
C ILE A 10 7.66 -4.13 9.76
N VAL A 11 7.79 -4.98 8.75
CA VAL A 11 7.27 -6.33 8.81
C VAL A 11 8.42 -7.34 8.74
N PRO A 12 8.79 -7.98 9.87
CA PRO A 12 9.80 -9.02 9.87
C PRO A 12 9.36 -10.19 8.96
N THR A 13 10.22 -10.59 8.03
CA THR A 13 9.97 -11.71 7.12
C THR A 13 9.79 -13.05 7.86
N VAL A 14 10.29 -13.15 9.09
CA VAL A 14 10.13 -14.33 9.96
C VAL A 14 8.72 -14.50 10.54
N TRP A 15 7.83 -13.52 10.36
CA TRP A 15 6.45 -13.62 10.81
C TRP A 15 5.56 -14.36 9.79
N PRO A 16 4.52 -15.07 10.25
CA PRO A 16 3.51 -15.63 9.35
C PRO A 16 2.87 -14.55 8.47
N PHE A 17 2.58 -14.86 7.21
CA PHE A 17 2.03 -13.91 6.22
C PHE A 17 0.82 -13.13 6.74
N GLU A 18 -0.16 -13.79 7.35
CA GLU A 18 -1.32 -13.11 7.95
C GLU A 18 -0.95 -12.08 9.03
N LYS A 19 0.05 -12.38 9.85
CA LYS A 19 0.53 -11.46 10.88
C LYS A 19 1.26 -10.26 10.25
N ARG A 20 1.94 -10.50 9.14
CA ARG A 20 2.62 -9.48 8.33
C ARG A 20 1.61 -8.50 7.75
N ILE A 21 0.55 -9.01 7.12
CA ILE A 21 -0.59 -8.23 6.60
C ILE A 21 -1.21 -7.38 7.73
N ALA A 22 -1.52 -8.00 8.86
CA ALA A 22 -2.14 -7.30 9.99
C ALA A 22 -1.27 -6.14 10.52
N ALA A 23 0.05 -6.31 10.59
CA ALA A 23 0.98 -5.26 11.02
C ALA A 23 1.06 -4.10 10.02
N PHE A 24 1.08 -4.42 8.71
CA PHE A 24 1.03 -3.42 7.66
C PHE A 24 -0.27 -2.60 7.72
N LEU A 25 -1.43 -3.28 7.74
CA LEU A 25 -2.74 -2.62 7.76
C LEU A 25 -2.92 -1.76 9.01
N TYR A 26 -2.45 -2.24 10.17
CA TYR A 26 -2.46 -1.44 11.41
C TYR A 26 -1.64 -0.16 11.26
N THR A 27 -0.46 -0.25 10.66
CA THR A 27 0.40 0.92 10.47
C THR A 27 -0.22 1.89 9.46
N LEU A 28 -0.73 1.39 8.35
CA LEU A 28 -1.42 2.20 7.35
C LEU A 28 -2.60 2.95 7.98
N GLU A 29 -3.44 2.25 8.75
CA GLU A 29 -4.56 2.86 9.48
C GLU A 29 -4.09 3.95 10.45
N TYR A 30 -3.02 3.70 11.20
CA TYR A 30 -2.44 4.69 12.10
C TYR A 30 -1.97 5.95 11.35
N LEU A 31 -1.25 5.80 10.24
CA LEU A 31 -0.75 6.92 9.44
C LEU A 31 -1.90 7.73 8.84
N LEU A 32 -2.93 7.07 8.32
CA LEU A 32 -4.13 7.71 7.78
C LEU A 32 -4.87 8.50 8.86
N LYS A 33 -5.13 7.89 10.03
CA LYS A 33 -5.83 8.54 11.15
C LYS A 33 -5.13 9.78 11.67
N ASN A 34 -3.80 9.79 11.63
CA ASN A 34 -2.98 10.92 12.08
C ASN A 34 -2.68 11.91 10.95
N ASN A 35 -3.35 11.80 9.80
CA ASN A 35 -3.19 12.67 8.64
C ASN A 35 -1.72 12.79 8.17
N LYS A 36 -0.94 11.70 8.31
CA LYS A 36 0.46 11.61 7.88
C LYS A 36 0.59 11.16 6.44
N VAL A 37 -0.40 10.43 5.94
CA VAL A 37 -0.47 9.98 4.55
C VAL A 37 -1.88 10.12 4.01
N LYS A 38 -1.99 10.23 2.69
CA LYS A 38 -3.18 9.96 1.88
C LYS A 38 -2.82 8.86 0.87
N ILE A 39 -3.79 8.40 0.08
CA ILE A 39 -3.53 7.51 -1.05
C ILE A 39 -3.77 8.27 -2.36
N GLY A 40 -2.84 8.14 -3.30
CA GLY A 40 -2.93 8.72 -4.63
C GLY A 40 -2.47 7.75 -5.70
N ARG A 41 -2.86 8.04 -6.94
CA ARG A 41 -2.35 7.40 -8.15
C ARG A 41 -2.48 8.38 -9.30
N ASN A 42 -1.55 8.36 -10.26
CA ASN A 42 -1.60 9.20 -11.45
C ASN A 42 -1.82 10.70 -11.12
N HIS A 43 -1.12 11.22 -10.12
CA HIS A 43 -1.26 12.60 -9.60
C HIS A 43 -2.66 12.99 -9.10
N VAL A 44 -3.52 12.01 -8.82
CA VAL A 44 -4.85 12.22 -8.27
C VAL A 44 -4.97 11.53 -6.93
N LEU A 45 -5.34 12.29 -5.90
CA LEU A 45 -5.70 11.72 -4.62
C LEU A 45 -7.00 10.94 -4.74
N LEU A 46 -7.02 9.76 -4.14
CA LEU A 46 -8.23 8.96 -4.10
C LEU A 46 -9.25 9.61 -3.15
N SER A 47 -10.46 9.84 -3.65
CA SER A 47 -11.58 10.36 -2.87
C SER A 47 -12.26 9.23 -2.07
N MET A 48 -11.48 8.57 -1.21
CA MET A 48 -11.94 7.52 -0.30
C MET A 48 -11.66 7.95 1.14
N ASP A 49 -12.54 7.55 2.07
CA ASP A 49 -12.25 7.75 3.49
C ASP A 49 -11.20 6.74 3.99
N GLN A 50 -10.69 7.00 5.20
CA GLN A 50 -9.61 6.20 5.80
C GLN A 50 -10.00 4.73 5.99
N GLN A 51 -11.26 4.45 6.34
CA GLN A 51 -11.73 3.08 6.58
C GLN A 51 -11.90 2.34 5.25
N GLN A 52 -12.39 3.03 4.23
CA GLN A 52 -12.50 2.50 2.88
C GLN A 52 -11.11 2.13 2.32
N ILE A 53 -10.10 2.99 2.48
CA ILE A 53 -8.73 2.70 2.04
C ILE A 53 -8.20 1.39 2.68
N VAL A 54 -8.31 1.26 4.00
CA VAL A 54 -7.83 0.06 4.72
C VAL A 54 -8.61 -1.18 4.29
N LYS A 55 -9.92 -1.04 4.06
CA LYS A 55 -10.76 -2.12 3.56
C LYS A 55 -10.34 -2.55 2.15
N GLU A 56 -10.10 -1.62 1.23
CA GLU A 56 -9.64 -1.94 -0.14
C GLU A 56 -8.30 -2.68 -0.11
N TYR A 57 -7.32 -2.22 0.67
CA TYR A 57 -6.04 -2.93 0.83
C TYR A 57 -6.24 -4.35 1.38
N ARG A 58 -7.14 -4.53 2.35
CA ARG A 58 -7.43 -5.85 2.92
C ARG A 58 -8.11 -6.78 1.91
N ASP A 59 -9.12 -6.28 1.20
CA ASP A 59 -9.95 -7.09 0.31
C ASP A 59 -9.23 -7.44 -1.00
N GLN A 60 -8.29 -6.60 -1.43
CA GLN A 60 -7.48 -6.82 -2.63
C GLN A 60 -6.14 -7.52 -2.33
N TRP A 61 -5.86 -7.87 -1.07
CA TRP A 61 -4.58 -8.49 -0.71
C TRP A 61 -4.42 -9.83 -1.43
N PRO A 62 -3.31 -10.06 -2.16
CA PRO A 62 -3.09 -11.29 -2.92
C PRO A 62 -2.96 -12.54 -2.02
N ALA A 63 -3.17 -13.73 -2.59
CA ALA A 63 -2.86 -14.94 -1.86
C ALA A 63 -1.35 -15.03 -1.58
N GLU A 64 -0.94 -15.72 -0.49
CA GLU A 64 0.49 -15.88 -0.14
C GLU A 64 1.30 -16.49 -1.29
N SER A 65 0.69 -17.41 -2.06
CA SER A 65 1.33 -18.03 -3.22
C SER A 65 1.56 -17.11 -4.41
N GLU A 66 0.85 -15.97 -4.47
CA GLU A 66 0.91 -14.98 -5.55
C GLU A 66 1.75 -13.77 -5.18
N PHE A 67 2.12 -13.65 -3.90
CA PHE A 67 2.74 -12.45 -3.35
C PHE A 67 4.27 -12.60 -3.30
N ASP A 68 4.96 -11.70 -3.97
CA ASP A 68 6.42 -11.57 -3.90
C ASP A 68 6.79 -10.31 -3.11
N ASP A 69 7.59 -10.50 -2.06
CA ASP A 69 8.07 -9.44 -1.19
C ASP A 69 8.89 -8.37 -1.95
N ASP A 70 9.63 -8.78 -2.97
CA ASP A 70 10.45 -7.89 -3.79
C ASP A 70 9.60 -7.10 -4.80
N LEU A 71 8.38 -7.56 -5.08
CA LEU A 71 7.44 -6.97 -6.04
C LEU A 71 6.15 -6.53 -5.36
N PHE A 72 6.23 -5.86 -4.21
CA PHE A 72 5.07 -5.50 -3.39
C PHE A 72 3.87 -4.96 -4.17
N PHE A 73 4.05 -4.15 -5.22
CA PHE A 73 2.94 -3.56 -5.97
C PHE A 73 2.35 -4.47 -7.06
N TYR A 74 3.09 -5.49 -7.48
CA TYR A 74 2.80 -6.27 -8.67
C TYR A 74 2.57 -7.73 -8.30
N ILE A 75 1.50 -8.29 -8.84
CA ILE A 75 1.28 -9.74 -8.85
C ILE A 75 1.15 -10.22 -10.28
N GLU A 76 1.45 -11.50 -10.49
CA GLU A 76 1.25 -12.13 -11.79
C GLU A 76 -0.25 -12.13 -12.15
N ASP A 77 -0.56 -11.77 -13.39
CA ASP A 77 -1.90 -11.85 -13.95
C ASP A 77 -2.03 -13.13 -14.76
N GLU A 78 -2.65 -14.15 -14.16
CA GLU A 78 -2.87 -15.46 -14.78
C GLU A 78 -3.60 -15.39 -16.13
N ASN A 79 -4.39 -14.32 -16.38
CA ASN A 79 -5.13 -14.18 -17.63
C ASN A 79 -4.26 -13.73 -18.80
N THR A 80 -3.19 -12.97 -18.51
CA THR A 80 -2.35 -12.34 -19.53
C THR A 80 -0.92 -12.86 -19.52
N GLY A 81 -0.50 -13.55 -18.45
CA GLY A 81 0.91 -13.90 -18.20
C GLY A 81 1.80 -12.69 -17.91
N GLY A 82 1.20 -11.53 -17.63
CA GLY A 82 1.89 -10.29 -17.30
C GLY A 82 1.84 -9.99 -15.80
N TYR A 83 2.08 -8.73 -15.44
CA TYR A 83 1.93 -8.24 -14.06
C TYR A 83 0.77 -7.25 -13.98
N LYS A 84 0.04 -7.27 -12.87
CA LYS A 84 -1.01 -6.29 -12.54
C LYS A 84 -0.74 -5.62 -11.19
N TYR A 85 -1.11 -4.35 -11.09
CA TYR A 85 -1.17 -3.64 -9.81
C TYR A 85 -2.36 -4.15 -8.98
N TRP A 86 -2.11 -4.53 -7.72
CA TRP A 86 -3.18 -4.95 -6.80
C TRP A 86 -3.54 -3.90 -5.75
N THR A 87 -2.68 -2.89 -5.53
CA THR A 87 -2.96 -1.83 -4.56
C THR A 87 -3.95 -0.80 -5.12
N PRO A 88 -4.84 -0.20 -4.32
CA PRO A 88 -5.74 0.84 -4.79
C PRO A 88 -5.01 2.12 -5.27
N GLY A 89 -3.80 2.35 -4.76
CA GLY A 89 -2.88 3.44 -5.05
C GLY A 89 -1.72 3.38 -4.05
N ASP A 90 -0.85 4.39 -4.04
CA ASP A 90 0.32 4.43 -3.17
C ASP A 90 0.31 5.65 -2.22
N LEU A 91 1.21 5.65 -1.23
CA LEU A 91 1.29 6.66 -0.18
C LEU A 91 1.69 8.04 -0.73
N VAL A 92 0.86 9.04 -0.45
CA VAL A 92 1.19 10.46 -0.58
C VAL A 92 1.41 11.01 0.83
N TRP A 93 2.64 11.40 1.16
CA TRP A 93 2.98 11.90 2.48
C TRP A 93 2.52 13.34 2.66
N ILE A 94 2.15 13.67 3.88
CA ILE A 94 1.84 15.03 4.30
C ILE A 94 2.96 15.50 5.21
N ASP A 95 3.68 16.53 4.79
CA ASP A 95 4.76 17.11 5.59
C ASP A 95 4.23 18.00 6.73
N ASP A 96 5.14 18.58 7.50
CA ASP A 96 4.79 19.41 8.66
C ASP A 96 4.12 20.75 8.28
N GLU A 97 4.25 21.17 7.01
CA GLU A 97 3.58 22.36 6.45
C GLU A 97 2.22 22.00 5.80
N GLY A 98 1.91 20.70 5.72
CA GLY A 98 0.69 20.18 5.10
C GLY A 98 0.81 19.94 3.59
N ALA A 99 2.01 20.04 3.02
CA ALA A 99 2.25 19.81 1.60
C ALA A 99 2.30 18.31 1.26
N GLU A 100 1.93 18.00 0.02
CA GLU A 100 1.87 16.64 -0.50
C GLU A 100 3.20 16.22 -1.12
N VAL A 101 3.77 15.14 -0.60
CA VAL A 101 5.01 14.54 -1.07
C VAL A 101 4.69 13.18 -1.67
N TRP A 102 4.71 13.11 -2.99
CA TRP A 102 4.38 11.93 -3.77
C TRP A 102 5.58 10.99 -3.87
N SER A 103 5.34 9.69 -3.76
CA SER A 103 6.31 8.67 -4.18
C SER A 103 6.24 8.48 -5.69
N THR A 104 7.32 8.00 -6.31
CA THR A 104 7.37 7.68 -7.73
C THR A 104 6.24 6.70 -8.12
N ASP A 105 5.96 5.71 -7.28
CA ASP A 105 4.87 4.74 -7.51
C ASP A 105 3.46 5.36 -7.39
N ALA A 106 3.29 6.43 -6.60
CA ALA A 106 2.02 7.17 -6.52
C ALA A 106 1.82 8.16 -7.68
N GLU A 107 2.92 8.59 -8.33
CA GLU A 107 2.89 9.46 -9.51
C GLU A 107 2.49 8.69 -10.78
N HIS A 108 2.80 7.39 -10.84
CA HIS A 108 2.40 6.48 -11.92
C HIS A 108 0.91 6.07 -11.87
#